data_AF-A0A226DLG3-F1
#
_entry.id   AF-A0A226DLG3-F1
#
_cell.length_a   1.000
_cell.length_b   1.000
_cell.length_c   1.000
_cell.angle_alpha   90.00
_cell.angle_beta   90.00
_cell.angle_gamma   90.00
#
_symmetry.space_group_name_H-M   'P 1'
#
loop_
_entity.id
_entity.type
_entity.pdbx_description
1 polymer ?
#
loop_
_entity_poly.entity_id
_entity_poly.type
_entity_poly.pdbx_seq_one_letter_code
_entity_poly.pdbx_strand_id
1 'polypeptide(L)'
;MGHYSKECENLTPAELKKVKNKQRKAKKKAEMEQQAAAAIAEKKEHHAKSKQASGEDGEAHPPPSEELMPEKLASVSDPLQQAIRFLIPLQSFAASKIDTHLLAYEIYSRKEKPLLMLQSIKRALSVDSRHPQLQKFLLLFHTSMEKKVNFLPSPLPDFMKREMDKIYNTVNLEQLKLNVEEQINN
;
A
#
# COMPACT_ATOMS: atom_id res chain seq x y z
N MET A 1 -23.63 -64.53 -0.89
CA MET A 1 -25.02 -64.58 -0.41
C MET A 1 -24.94 -64.57 1.11
N GLY A 2 -25.43 -63.61 1.88
CA GLY A 2 -26.61 -62.77 1.69
C GLY A 2 -27.54 -63.00 2.89
N HIS A 3 -27.09 -62.69 4.10
CA HIS A 3 -27.94 -62.69 5.30
C HIS A 3 -27.85 -61.31 5.94
N TYR A 4 -28.85 -60.46 5.66
CA TYR A 4 -29.39 -59.43 6.55
C TYR A 4 -30.53 -58.74 5.80
N SER A 5 -31.63 -59.46 5.59
CA SER A 5 -32.91 -58.90 5.12
C SER A 5 -34.03 -59.63 5.84
N LYS A 6 -34.33 -59.18 7.06
CA LYS A 6 -35.51 -59.59 7.86
C LYS A 6 -35.54 -58.77 9.14
N GLU A 7 -35.94 -57.50 9.06
CA GLU A 7 -36.42 -56.72 10.23
C GLU A 7 -37.00 -55.34 9.84
N CYS A 8 -37.51 -55.16 8.62
CA CYS A 8 -38.12 -53.89 8.18
C CYS A 8 -39.58 -54.03 7.70
N GLU A 9 -40.29 -55.09 8.07
CA GLU A 9 -41.67 -55.33 7.59
C GLU A 9 -42.78 -55.08 8.62
N ASN A 10 -42.50 -54.53 9.80
CA ASN A 10 -43.57 -54.11 10.73
C ASN A 10 -43.22 -52.81 11.47
N LEU A 11 -43.20 -51.69 10.75
CA LEU A 11 -43.09 -50.35 11.34
C LEU A 11 -44.25 -49.48 10.88
N THR A 12 -44.95 -48.88 11.83
CA THR A 12 -46.10 -48.01 11.58
C THR A 12 -45.68 -46.74 10.82
N PRO A 13 -46.60 -46.02 10.12
CA PRO A 13 -46.27 -44.79 9.38
C PRO A 13 -45.55 -43.72 10.23
N ALA A 14 -45.82 -43.70 11.54
CA ALA A 14 -45.18 -42.81 12.50
C ALA A 14 -43.70 -43.18 12.77
N GLU A 15 -43.35 -44.46 12.74
CA GLU A 15 -42.00 -44.96 12.98
C GLU A 15 -41.12 -44.84 11.73
N LEU A 16 -41.69 -45.06 10.54
CA LEU A 16 -41.02 -44.79 9.26
C LEU A 16 -40.57 -43.33 9.13
N LYS A 17 -41.40 -42.38 9.61
CA LYS A 17 -41.07 -40.95 9.62
C LYS A 17 -39.98 -40.61 10.66
N LYS A 18 -39.97 -41.28 11.82
CA LYS A 18 -38.91 -41.16 12.82
C LYS A 18 -37.57 -41.72 12.31
N VAL A 19 -37.58 -42.87 11.63
CA VAL A 19 -36.37 -43.48 11.05
C VAL A 19 -35.78 -42.61 9.94
N LYS A 20 -36.60 -42.08 9.03
CA LYS A 20 -36.16 -41.15 7.97
C LYS A 20 -35.58 -39.85 8.55
N ASN A 21 -36.21 -39.27 9.58
CA ASN A 21 -35.70 -38.08 10.25
C ASN A 21 -34.39 -38.35 11.03
N LYS A 22 -34.26 -39.53 11.65
CA LYS A 22 -33.03 -39.96 12.34
C LYS A 22 -31.88 -40.16 11.35
N GLN A 23 -32.13 -40.77 10.20
CA GLN A 23 -31.14 -40.91 9.12
C GLN A 23 -30.75 -39.55 8.52
N ARG A 24 -31.69 -38.63 8.29
CA ARG A 24 -31.39 -37.29 7.76
C ARG A 24 -30.55 -36.45 8.74
N LYS A 25 -30.82 -36.56 10.04
CA LYS A 25 -30.04 -35.88 11.09
C LYS A 25 -28.64 -36.48 11.23
N ALA A 26 -28.50 -37.80 11.10
CA ALA A 26 -27.19 -38.47 11.10
C ALA A 26 -26.33 -38.10 9.88
N LYS A 27 -26.91 -38.08 8.66
CA LYS A 27 -26.20 -37.65 7.44
C LYS A 27 -25.74 -36.20 7.52
N LYS A 28 -26.61 -35.28 7.95
CA LYS A 28 -26.26 -33.85 8.10
C LYS A 28 -25.18 -33.62 9.16
N LYS A 29 -25.14 -34.43 10.22
CA LYS A 29 -24.08 -34.37 11.24
C LYS A 29 -22.74 -34.88 10.68
N ALA A 30 -22.75 -35.97 9.90
CA ALA A 30 -21.54 -36.50 9.27
C ALA A 30 -20.94 -35.55 8.22
N GLU A 31 -21.79 -34.91 7.40
CA GLU A 31 -21.34 -33.92 6.40
C GLU A 31 -20.71 -32.67 7.06
N MET A 32 -21.30 -32.19 8.17
CA MET A 32 -20.77 -31.04 8.90
C MET A 32 -19.43 -31.36 9.59
N GLU A 33 -19.26 -32.59 10.10
CA GLU A 33 -18.02 -33.05 10.71
C GLU A 33 -16.91 -33.26 9.67
N GLN A 34 -17.25 -33.78 8.48
CA GLN A 34 -16.30 -33.88 7.36
C GLN A 34 -15.88 -32.51 6.82
N GLN A 35 -16.80 -31.54 6.69
CA GLN A 35 -16.45 -30.18 6.29
C GLN A 35 -15.62 -29.45 7.36
N ALA A 36 -15.89 -29.66 8.65
CA ALA A 36 -15.08 -29.11 9.72
C ALA A 36 -13.67 -29.72 9.75
N ALA A 37 -13.54 -31.03 9.52
CA ALA A 37 -12.25 -31.70 9.43
C ALA A 37 -11.42 -31.23 8.22
N ALA A 38 -12.06 -31.04 7.07
CA ALA A 38 -11.42 -30.48 5.87
C ALA A 38 -10.95 -29.04 6.08
N ALA A 39 -11.78 -28.19 6.71
CA ALA A 39 -11.40 -26.81 7.01
C ALA A 39 -10.27 -26.71 8.06
N ILE A 40 -10.18 -27.65 9.00
CA ILE A 40 -9.07 -27.74 9.96
C ILE A 40 -7.80 -28.24 9.25
N ALA A 41 -7.92 -29.18 8.31
CA ALA A 41 -6.79 -29.66 7.51
C ALA A 41 -6.24 -28.56 6.59
N GLU A 42 -7.10 -27.82 5.89
CA GLU A 42 -6.69 -26.67 5.06
C GLU A 42 -6.07 -25.55 5.89
N LYS A 43 -6.61 -25.26 7.08
CA LYS A 43 -5.99 -24.29 8.01
C LYS A 43 -4.63 -24.77 8.51
N LYS A 44 -4.48 -26.07 8.83
CA LYS A 44 -3.19 -26.64 9.23
C LYS A 44 -2.18 -26.66 8.07
N GLU A 45 -2.62 -26.91 6.84
CA GLU A 45 -1.76 -26.90 5.66
C GLU A 45 -1.33 -25.46 5.28
N HIS A 46 -2.22 -24.48 5.38
CA HIS A 46 -1.86 -23.06 5.25
C HIS A 46 -0.92 -22.60 6.36
N HIS A 47 -1.12 -23.05 7.61
CA HIS A 47 -0.21 -22.73 8.71
C HIS A 47 1.13 -23.46 8.58
N ALA A 48 1.15 -24.70 8.05
CA ALA A 48 2.37 -25.46 7.79
C ALA A 48 3.17 -24.88 6.61
N LYS A 49 2.50 -24.43 5.53
CA LYS A 49 3.14 -23.68 4.43
C LYS A 49 3.65 -22.32 4.89
N SER A 50 2.91 -21.62 5.76
CA SER A 50 3.40 -20.38 6.38
C SER A 50 4.57 -20.62 7.35
N LYS A 51 4.60 -21.76 8.06
CA LYS A 51 5.72 -22.16 8.93
C LYS A 51 6.92 -22.73 8.17
N GLN A 52 6.74 -23.34 7.00
CA GLN A 52 7.86 -23.69 6.12
C GLN A 52 8.46 -22.46 5.43
N ALA A 53 7.71 -21.36 5.29
CA ALA A 53 8.25 -20.05 4.92
C ALA A 53 8.90 -19.31 6.12
N SER A 54 8.71 -19.80 7.35
CA SER A 54 9.31 -19.28 8.57
C SER A 54 9.86 -20.45 9.42
N GLY A 55 10.88 -21.15 8.89
CA GLY A 55 11.54 -22.23 9.60
C GLY A 55 12.05 -21.75 10.96
N GLU A 56 11.47 -22.28 12.03
CA GLU A 56 11.99 -22.14 13.40
C GLU A 56 13.20 -23.08 13.53
N ASP A 57 14.39 -22.53 13.29
CA ASP A 57 15.53 -22.71 14.17
C ASP A 57 16.06 -21.30 14.49
N GLY A 58 16.54 -21.09 15.71
CA GLY A 58 16.72 -19.82 16.41
C GLY A 58 17.75 -18.82 15.85
N GLU A 59 17.86 -18.71 14.54
CA GLU A 59 18.63 -17.68 13.86
C GLU A 59 17.79 -17.23 12.68
N ALA A 60 17.15 -16.06 12.83
CA ALA A 60 16.54 -15.37 11.71
C ALA A 60 17.67 -15.00 10.74
N HIS A 61 18.08 -15.96 9.90
CA HIS A 61 18.81 -15.63 8.71
C HIS A 61 17.94 -14.61 7.98
N PRO A 62 18.47 -13.40 7.73
CA PRO A 62 17.77 -12.44 6.89
C PRO A 62 17.33 -13.17 5.62
N PRO A 63 16.17 -12.84 5.03
CA PRO A 63 15.81 -13.37 3.72
C PRO A 63 17.06 -13.33 2.84
N PRO A 64 17.39 -14.42 2.11
CA PRO A 64 18.67 -14.56 1.42
C PRO A 64 18.92 -13.23 0.74
N SER A 65 19.96 -12.53 1.21
CA SER A 65 20.25 -11.18 0.76
C SER A 65 20.31 -11.27 -0.74
N GLU A 66 19.30 -10.73 -1.42
CA GLU A 66 19.25 -10.77 -2.87
C GLU A 66 20.58 -10.19 -3.32
N GLU A 67 21.45 -11.05 -3.87
CA GLU A 67 22.84 -10.68 -4.10
C GLU A 67 22.83 -9.36 -4.85
N LEU A 68 23.48 -8.34 -4.26
CA LEU A 68 23.53 -6.98 -4.77
C LEU A 68 24.38 -6.97 -6.03
N MET A 69 23.84 -7.58 -7.09
CA MET A 69 24.45 -7.64 -8.40
C MET A 69 24.33 -6.23 -9.00
N PRO A 70 25.46 -5.57 -9.33
CA PRO A 70 25.44 -4.21 -9.88
C PRO A 70 24.53 -4.09 -11.11
N GLU A 71 24.47 -5.14 -11.92
CA GLU A 71 23.62 -5.24 -13.10
C GLU A 71 22.13 -5.18 -12.75
N LYS A 72 21.68 -5.93 -11.73
CA LYS A 72 20.28 -5.94 -11.28
C LYS A 72 19.86 -4.62 -10.64
N LEU A 73 20.77 -3.95 -9.93
CA LEU A 73 20.53 -2.63 -9.33
C LEU A 73 20.48 -1.52 -10.40
N ALA A 74 21.27 -1.66 -11.47
CA ALA A 74 21.24 -0.72 -12.59
C ALA A 74 19.99 -0.91 -13.48
N SER A 75 19.49 -2.14 -13.61
CA SER A 75 18.35 -2.48 -14.48
C SER A 75 17.00 -2.60 -13.73
N VAL A 76 16.73 -1.70 -12.79
CA VAL A 76 15.47 -1.72 -12.02
C VAL A 76 14.28 -1.37 -12.92
N SER A 77 13.21 -2.16 -12.84
CA SER A 77 11.99 -1.98 -13.65
C SER A 77 11.18 -0.73 -13.30
N ASP A 78 11.06 -0.38 -12.02
CA ASP A 78 10.43 0.85 -11.55
C ASP A 78 11.36 1.60 -10.57
N PRO A 79 12.29 2.43 -11.09
CA PRO A 79 13.26 3.14 -10.26
C PRO A 79 12.59 4.15 -9.31
N LEU A 80 11.45 4.73 -9.70
CA LEU A 80 10.74 5.70 -8.86
C LEU A 80 10.05 5.03 -7.67
N GLN A 81 9.52 3.81 -7.81
CA GLN A 81 9.02 3.05 -6.65
C GLN A 81 10.14 2.65 -5.70
N GLN A 82 11.29 2.23 -6.23
CA GLN A 82 12.44 1.94 -5.37
C GLN A 82 12.88 3.19 -4.60
N ALA A 83 12.96 4.35 -5.26
CA ALA A 83 13.27 5.62 -4.59
C ALA A 83 12.28 5.94 -3.45
N ILE A 84 10.98 5.67 -3.62
CA ILE A 84 9.99 5.84 -2.54
C ILE A 84 10.29 4.95 -1.34
N ARG A 85 10.76 3.71 -1.54
CA ARG A 85 11.11 2.82 -0.42
C ARG A 85 12.21 3.39 0.45
N PHE A 86 13.16 4.12 -0.13
CA PHE A 86 14.18 4.86 0.62
C PHE A 86 13.65 6.17 1.21
N LEU A 87 12.73 6.82 0.50
CA LEU A 87 12.13 8.07 0.96
C LEU A 87 11.30 7.90 2.24
N ILE A 88 10.55 6.79 2.37
CA ILE A 88 9.64 6.57 3.52
C ILE A 88 10.41 6.61 4.86
N PRO A 89 11.49 5.84 5.07
CA PRO A 89 12.31 5.94 6.28
C PRO A 89 12.87 7.35 6.51
N LEU A 90 13.32 8.04 5.46
CA LEU A 90 13.81 9.41 5.58
C LEU A 90 12.72 10.35 6.10
N GLN A 91 11.49 10.22 5.61
CA GLN A 91 10.37 11.03 6.10
C GLN A 91 9.99 10.70 7.55
N SER A 92 10.23 9.47 8.03
CA SER A 92 9.95 9.08 9.41
C SER A 92 11.05 9.52 10.38
N PHE A 93 12.32 9.38 10.00
CA PHE A 93 13.45 9.54 10.92
C PHE A 93 14.27 10.83 10.67
N ALA A 94 14.16 11.43 9.49
CA ALA A 94 14.90 12.63 9.08
C ALA A 94 13.97 13.78 8.63
N ALA A 95 12.74 13.85 9.16
CA ALA A 95 11.76 14.87 8.79
C ALA A 95 12.20 16.32 9.05
N SER A 96 13.20 16.55 9.90
CA SER A 96 13.77 17.89 10.15
C SER A 96 14.82 18.32 9.13
N LYS A 97 15.23 17.44 8.21
CA LYS A 97 16.19 17.75 7.14
C LYS A 97 15.43 18.25 5.91
N ILE A 98 15.83 19.40 5.38
CA ILE A 98 15.19 19.96 4.20
C ILE A 98 15.34 19.05 2.97
N ASP A 99 16.52 18.43 2.81
CA ASP A 99 16.82 17.53 1.69
C ASP A 99 15.82 16.38 1.58
N THR A 100 15.31 15.87 2.69
CA THR A 100 14.26 14.83 2.70
C THR A 100 13.01 15.29 1.95
N HIS A 101 12.58 16.53 2.17
CA HIS A 101 11.38 17.07 1.52
C HIS A 101 11.65 17.54 0.08
N LEU A 102 12.86 18.00 -0.21
CA LEU A 102 13.29 18.33 -1.57
C LEU A 102 13.31 17.06 -2.45
N LEU A 103 13.92 15.98 -1.98
CA LEU A 103 13.92 14.68 -2.65
C LEU A 103 12.50 14.13 -2.81
N ALA A 104 11.65 14.28 -1.78
CA ALA A 104 10.25 13.88 -1.87
C ALA A 104 9.54 14.58 -3.03
N TYR A 105 9.70 15.91 -3.14
CA TYR A 105 9.11 16.68 -4.22
C TYR A 105 9.59 16.18 -5.59
N GLU A 106 10.89 15.96 -5.76
CA GLU A 106 11.46 15.50 -7.03
C GLU A 106 10.95 14.13 -7.48
N ILE A 107 10.82 13.19 -6.53
CA ILE A 107 10.29 11.85 -6.80
C ILE A 107 8.82 11.94 -7.16
N TYR A 108 8.01 12.65 -6.37
CA TYR A 108 6.57 12.77 -6.61
C TYR A 108 6.22 13.60 -7.84
N SER A 109 7.07 14.56 -8.21
CA SER A 109 6.95 15.30 -9.47
C SER A 109 7.08 14.38 -10.67
N ARG A 110 8.06 13.45 -10.65
CA ARG A 110 8.25 12.47 -11.74
C ARG A 110 7.16 11.41 -11.78
N LYS A 111 6.55 11.08 -10.64
CA LYS A 111 5.40 10.17 -10.55
C LYS A 111 4.04 10.86 -10.77
N GLU A 112 4.03 12.16 -11.04
CA GLU A 112 2.82 12.96 -11.24
C GLU A 112 1.82 12.84 -10.07
N LYS A 113 2.32 12.96 -8.83
CA LYS A 113 1.49 12.90 -7.61
C LYS A 113 1.33 14.31 -6.99
N PRO A 114 0.39 15.14 -7.47
CA PRO A 114 0.33 16.56 -7.12
C PRO A 114 0.06 16.84 -5.63
N LEU A 115 -0.73 15.99 -4.96
CA LEU A 115 -0.97 16.14 -3.52
C LEU A 115 0.29 15.87 -2.69
N LEU A 116 1.09 14.89 -3.11
CA LEU A 116 2.34 14.53 -2.43
C LEU A 116 3.44 15.57 -2.73
N MET A 117 3.43 16.16 -3.92
CA MET A 117 4.25 17.33 -4.24
C MET A 117 3.91 18.52 -3.31
N LEU A 118 2.62 18.86 -3.18
CA LEU A 118 2.16 19.92 -2.27
C LEU A 118 2.55 19.63 -0.81
N GLN A 119 2.35 18.40 -0.35
CA GLN A 119 2.74 18.00 1.01
C GLN A 119 4.24 18.18 1.24
N SER A 120 5.06 17.79 0.26
CA SER A 120 6.52 17.92 0.31
C SER A 120 6.94 19.39 0.39
N ILE A 121 6.32 20.27 -0.41
CA ILE A 121 6.55 21.73 -0.36
C ILE A 121 6.19 22.29 1.01
N LYS A 122 5.00 21.98 1.54
CA LYS A 122 4.56 22.50 2.86
C LYS A 122 5.51 22.08 3.98
N ARG A 123 6.01 20.85 3.93
CA ARG A 123 7.00 20.36 4.90
C ARG A 123 8.35 21.05 4.73
N ALA A 124 8.83 21.22 3.49
CA ALA A 124 10.07 21.94 3.22
C ALA A 124 9.99 23.41 3.70
N LEU A 125 8.88 24.10 3.44
CA LEU A 125 8.62 25.47 3.93
C LEU A 125 8.66 25.57 5.45
N SER A 126 8.22 24.53 6.16
CA SER A 126 8.28 24.50 7.63
C SER A 126 9.69 24.27 8.19
N VAL A 127 10.62 23.77 7.38
CA VAL A 127 12.01 23.53 7.77
C VAL A 127 12.88 24.73 7.42
N ASP A 128 12.92 25.11 6.14
CA ASP A 128 13.63 26.31 5.67
C ASP A 128 12.94 26.87 4.43
N SER A 129 12.22 27.97 4.64
CA SER A 129 11.45 28.65 3.59
C SER A 129 12.30 29.44 2.60
N ARG A 130 13.59 29.70 2.89
CA ARG A 130 14.48 30.51 2.04
C ARG A 130 15.43 29.66 1.20
N HIS A 131 15.35 28.34 1.31
CA HIS A 131 16.24 27.44 0.60
C HIS A 131 16.16 27.60 -0.94
N PRO A 132 17.28 27.80 -1.64
CA PRO A 132 17.34 28.00 -3.09
C PRO A 132 16.50 27.02 -3.91
N GLN A 133 16.71 25.72 -3.66
CA GLN A 133 16.03 24.66 -4.42
C GLN A 133 14.52 24.59 -4.11
N LEU A 134 14.10 25.00 -2.91
CA LEU A 134 12.69 25.08 -2.57
C LEU A 134 12.00 26.20 -3.34
N GLN A 135 12.65 27.36 -3.49
CA GLN A 135 12.14 28.47 -4.30
C GLN A 135 11.92 28.05 -5.75
N LYS A 136 12.89 27.32 -6.32
CA LYS A 136 12.74 26.72 -7.65
C LYS A 136 11.55 25.75 -7.72
N PHE A 137 11.38 24.90 -6.71
CA PHE A 137 10.26 23.94 -6.69
C PHE A 137 8.90 24.59 -6.53
N LEU A 138 8.80 25.67 -5.77
CA LEU A 138 7.59 26.50 -5.72
C LEU A 138 7.22 27.02 -7.11
N LEU A 139 8.16 27.63 -7.82
CA LEU A 139 7.89 28.12 -9.17
C LEU A 139 7.47 26.98 -10.13
N LEU A 140 8.21 25.86 -10.12
CA LEU A 140 7.88 24.69 -10.96
C LEU A 140 6.52 24.09 -10.62
N PHE A 141 6.17 24.02 -9.33
CA PHE A 141 4.88 23.50 -8.89
C PHE A 141 3.74 24.40 -9.34
N HIS A 142 3.89 25.72 -9.20
CA HIS A 142 2.92 26.70 -9.68
C HIS A 142 2.64 26.51 -11.18
N THR A 143 3.67 26.58 -12.02
CA THR A 143 3.54 26.43 -13.48
C THR A 143 2.99 25.07 -13.89
N SER A 144 3.33 24.00 -13.17
CA SER A 144 2.80 22.67 -13.44
C SER A 144 1.30 22.58 -13.10
N MET A 145 0.90 23.14 -11.96
CA MET A 145 -0.48 23.07 -11.48
C MET A 145 -1.43 23.99 -12.23
N GLU A 146 -1.01 25.15 -12.70
CA GLU A 146 -1.85 26.00 -13.58
C GLU A 146 -2.41 25.21 -14.78
N LYS A 147 -1.59 24.33 -15.34
CA LYS A 147 -1.97 23.49 -16.50
C LYS A 147 -2.76 22.26 -16.09
N LYS A 148 -2.48 21.67 -14.92
CA LYS A 148 -2.98 20.34 -14.53
C LYS A 148 -4.16 20.36 -13.55
N VAL A 149 -4.37 21.45 -12.81
CA VAL A 149 -5.31 21.49 -11.66
C VAL A 149 -6.74 21.16 -12.05
N ASN A 150 -7.21 21.61 -13.23
CA ASN A 150 -8.57 21.39 -13.69
C ASN A 150 -8.81 19.96 -14.19
N PHE A 151 -7.75 19.17 -14.43
CA PHE A 151 -7.83 17.77 -14.85
C PHE A 151 -7.80 16.80 -13.66
N LEU A 152 -7.67 17.31 -12.44
CA LEU A 152 -7.70 16.48 -11.24
C LEU A 152 -9.14 16.03 -10.94
N PRO A 153 -9.34 14.81 -10.42
CA PRO A 153 -10.66 14.34 -10.05
C PRO A 153 -11.24 15.19 -8.93
N SER A 154 -12.52 15.55 -9.03
CA SER A 154 -13.24 16.23 -7.94
C SER A 154 -13.18 15.39 -6.65
N PRO A 155 -12.97 15.98 -5.46
CA PRO A 155 -12.96 17.43 -5.15
C PRO A 155 -11.55 18.05 -5.13
N LEU A 156 -10.56 17.42 -5.75
CA LEU A 156 -9.16 17.85 -5.65
C LEU A 156 -8.85 19.21 -6.28
N PRO A 157 -9.46 19.65 -7.40
CA PRO A 157 -9.18 20.97 -7.97
C PRO A 157 -9.39 22.11 -6.99
N ASP A 158 -10.53 22.13 -6.29
CA ASP A 158 -10.89 23.20 -5.36
C ASP A 158 -10.00 23.17 -4.12
N PHE A 159 -9.73 21.97 -3.61
CA PHE A 159 -8.78 21.78 -2.52
C PHE A 159 -7.39 22.30 -2.90
N MET A 160 -6.90 21.95 -4.09
CA MET A 160 -5.57 22.33 -4.56
C MET A 160 -5.46 23.84 -4.72
N LYS A 161 -6.43 24.49 -5.38
CA LYS A 161 -6.47 25.95 -5.54
C LYS A 161 -6.40 26.65 -4.19
N ARG A 162 -7.26 26.26 -3.25
CA ARG A 162 -7.28 26.82 -1.90
C ARG A 162 -5.94 26.66 -1.16
N GLU A 163 -5.29 25.51 -1.26
CA GLU A 163 -4.00 25.30 -0.60
C GLU A 163 -2.85 26.03 -1.31
N MET A 164 -2.90 26.15 -2.64
CA MET A 164 -1.95 26.95 -3.40
C MET A 164 -2.06 28.43 -3.05
N ASP A 165 -3.28 28.98 -2.98
CA ASP A 165 -3.51 30.38 -2.62
C ASP A 165 -2.89 30.72 -1.26
N LYS A 166 -3.03 29.83 -0.26
CA LYS A 166 -2.40 30.02 1.06
C LYS A 166 -0.88 30.14 1.00
N ILE A 167 -0.23 29.38 0.12
CA ILE A 167 1.23 29.39 -0.02
C ILE A 167 1.66 30.64 -0.80
N TYR A 168 1.07 30.88 -1.97
CA TYR A 168 1.53 31.96 -2.86
C TYR A 168 1.05 33.35 -2.46
N ASN A 169 0.02 33.49 -1.62
CA ASN A 169 -0.30 34.78 -1.00
C ASN A 169 0.77 35.24 -0.01
N THR A 170 1.53 34.30 0.57
CA THR A 170 2.63 34.60 1.48
C THR A 170 3.99 34.72 0.79
N VAL A 171 4.12 34.17 -0.42
CA VAL A 171 5.38 34.08 -1.17
C VAL A 171 5.29 34.96 -2.40
N ASN A 172 6.14 35.98 -2.51
CA ASN A 172 6.18 36.85 -3.68
C ASN A 172 6.79 36.10 -4.89
N LEU A 173 5.94 35.73 -5.85
CA LEU A 173 6.32 34.97 -7.05
C LEU A 173 7.31 35.71 -7.95
N GLU A 174 7.24 37.04 -8.04
CA GLU A 174 8.15 37.84 -8.87
C GLU A 174 9.55 37.89 -8.25
N GLN A 175 9.65 38.04 -6.93
CA GLN A 175 10.92 37.92 -6.22
C GLN A 175 11.50 36.50 -6.33
N LEU A 176 10.65 35.48 -6.36
CA LEU A 176 11.08 34.10 -6.59
C LEU A 176 11.77 33.91 -7.94
N LYS A 177 11.19 34.45 -9.01
CA LYS A 177 11.73 34.36 -10.36
C LYS A 177 13.10 35.04 -10.45
N LEU A 178 13.21 36.26 -9.93
CA LEU A 178 14.47 37.01 -9.88
C LEU A 178 15.56 36.25 -9.12
N ASN A 179 15.25 35.73 -7.93
CA ASN A 179 16.22 34.99 -7.12
C ASN A 179 16.70 33.69 -7.81
N VAL A 180 15.83 33.02 -8.58
CA VAL A 180 16.21 31.82 -9.33
C VAL A 180 17.06 32.19 -10.56
N GLU A 181 16.75 33.29 -11.24
CA GLU A 181 17.54 33.78 -12.38
C GLU A 181 18.95 34.22 -11.95
N GLU A 182 19.09 34.89 -10.81
CA GLU A 182 20.38 35.28 -10.24
C GLU A 182 21.26 34.06 -9.89
N GLN A 183 20.65 32.93 -9.51
CA GLN A 183 21.37 31.69 -9.21
C GLN A 183 21.78 30.88 -10.45
N ILE A 184 21.17 31.13 -11.60
CA ILE A 184 21.54 30.49 -12.87
C ILE A 184 22.69 31.25 -13.54
N ASN A 185 22.79 32.56 -13.28
CA ASN A 185 23.77 33.45 -13.90
C ASN A 185 25.09 33.60 -13.10
N ASN A 186 25.20 33.00 -11.92
CA ASN A 186 26.41 32.88 -11.10
C ASN A 186 26.90 31.43 -11.07
#